data_AF-A0A914J7A2-F1
#
_entry.id   AF-A0A914J7A2-F1
#
_cell.length_a   1.000
_cell.length_b   1.000
_cell.length_c   1.000
_cell.angle_alpha   90.00
_cell.angle_beta   90.00
_cell.angle_gamma   90.00
#
_symmetry.space_group_name_H-M   'P 1'
#
loop_
_entity.id
_entity.type
_entity.pdbx_description
1 polymer ?
#
loop_
_entity_poly.entity_id
_entity_poly.type
_entity_poly.pdbx_seq_one_letter_code
_entity_poly.pdbx_strand_id
1 'polypeptide(L)'
;MNGIVLTVLLVVSLASSALADNTESCQNYQIHEIHEELTGLHLRKTEQIKDCVKEDLENAVVVGSPESNKKCRRIFEKVIQNIARSNKKSKKGGKKQRKITQKKLETRCRKDRRTLHKKCSKIGACCSLMEPCREKHASLTEQIIQLKSKLKQHRVQCRSAAN
;
A
#
# COMPACT_ATOMS: atom_id res chain seq x y z
N MET A 1 -18.65 44.46 -42.76
CA MET A 1 -18.91 43.96 -41.38
C MET A 1 -18.18 42.63 -41.15
N ASN A 2 -16.86 42.58 -41.37
CA ASN A 2 -16.09 41.31 -41.41
C ASN A 2 -15.07 41.15 -40.26
N GLY A 3 -14.94 42.16 -39.38
CA GLY A 3 -13.94 42.16 -38.29
C GLY A 3 -14.36 41.38 -37.04
N ILE A 4 -15.67 41.21 -36.80
CA ILE A 4 -16.20 40.55 -35.60
C ILE A 4 -16.12 39.03 -35.74
N VAL A 5 -16.29 38.49 -36.95
CA VAL A 5 -16.25 37.04 -37.19
C VAL A 5 -14.83 36.49 -36.98
N LEU A 6 -13.80 37.26 -37.36
CA LEU A 6 -12.40 36.86 -37.20
C LEU A 6 -11.96 36.84 -35.72
N THR A 7 -12.48 37.77 -34.92
CA THR A 7 -12.17 37.84 -33.48
C THR A 7 -12.84 36.71 -32.71
N VAL A 8 -14.09 36.34 -33.04
CA VAL A 8 -14.76 35.20 -32.40
C VAL A 8 -14.06 33.88 -32.73
N LEU A 9 -13.60 33.68 -33.98
CA LEU A 9 -12.86 32.48 -34.39
C LEU A 9 -11.49 32.36 -33.69
N LEU A 10 -10.79 33.47 -33.47
CA LEU A 10 -9.50 33.47 -32.76
C LEU A 10 -9.66 33.13 -31.27
N VAL A 11 -10.71 33.63 -30.61
CA VAL A 11 -10.97 33.34 -29.18
C VAL A 11 -11.38 31.88 -28.98
N VAL A 12 -12.14 31.29 -29.91
CA VAL A 12 -12.51 29.86 -29.86
C VAL A 12 -11.29 28.94 -30.08
N SER A 13 -10.37 29.32 -30.97
CA SER A 13 -9.13 28.56 -31.18
C SER A 13 -8.15 28.66 -30.00
N LEU A 14 -8.04 29.82 -29.35
CA LEU A 14 -7.19 29.99 -28.15
C LEU A 14 -7.74 29.25 -26.92
N ALA A 15 -9.07 29.12 -26.79
CA ALA A 15 -9.69 28.33 -25.74
C ALA A 15 -9.52 26.81 -25.94
N SER A 16 -9.38 26.36 -27.18
CA SER A 16 -9.23 24.94 -27.52
C SER A 16 -7.82 24.40 -27.17
N SER A 17 -6.79 25.24 -27.30
CA SER A 17 -5.41 24.84 -26.98
C SER A 17 -5.12 24.78 -25.48
N ALA A 18 -5.86 25.51 -24.64
CA ALA A 18 -5.69 25.49 -23.18
C ALA A 18 -6.31 24.25 -22.50
N LEU A 19 -7.22 23.54 -23.19
CA LEU A 19 -7.79 22.28 -22.68
C LEU A 19 -6.91 21.06 -22.98
N ALA A 20 -6.10 21.10 -24.03
CA ALA A 20 -5.29 19.94 -24.46
C ALA A 20 -4.00 19.73 -23.62
N ASP A 21 -3.41 20.80 -23.09
CA ASP A 21 -2.19 20.72 -22.25
C ASP A 21 -2.46 20.23 -20.80
N ASN A 22 -3.72 20.30 -20.34
CA ASN A 22 -4.09 19.93 -18.98
C ASN A 22 -4.41 18.44 -18.79
N THR A 23 -4.67 17.70 -19.88
CA THR A 23 -5.10 16.29 -19.81
C THR A 23 -3.93 15.31 -19.67
N GLU A 24 -2.77 15.60 -20.25
CA GLU A 24 -1.57 14.74 -20.14
C GLU A 24 -0.83 14.95 -18.80
N SER A 25 -0.91 16.17 -18.25
CA SER A 25 -0.36 16.56 -16.95
C SER A 25 -1.09 15.92 -15.74
N CYS A 26 -2.40 15.68 -15.85
CA CYS A 26 -3.24 15.18 -14.75
C CYS A 26 -2.90 13.74 -14.31
N GLN A 27 -2.40 12.88 -15.21
CA GLN A 27 -2.39 11.43 -14.97
C GLN A 27 -1.14 10.89 -14.27
N ASN A 28 0.02 11.53 -14.40
CA ASN A 28 1.27 10.93 -13.93
C ASN A 28 1.88 11.62 -12.71
N TYR A 29 2.06 12.94 -12.70
CA TYR A 29 2.84 13.59 -11.65
C TYR A 29 2.11 13.63 -10.28
N GLN A 30 0.91 14.22 -10.21
CA GLN A 30 0.18 14.36 -8.94
C GLN A 30 -0.25 13.01 -8.35
N ILE A 31 -0.70 12.07 -9.19
CA ILE A 31 -1.05 10.72 -8.73
C ILE A 31 0.20 10.00 -8.20
N HIS A 32 1.36 10.16 -8.84
CA HIS A 32 2.61 9.58 -8.39
C HIS A 32 3.08 10.18 -7.06
N GLU A 33 3.04 11.50 -6.92
CA GLU A 33 3.38 12.22 -5.70
C GLU A 33 2.51 11.76 -4.51
N ILE A 34 1.20 11.65 -4.70
CA ILE A 34 0.28 11.14 -3.66
C ILE A 34 0.61 9.67 -3.31
N HIS A 35 1.03 8.84 -4.28
CA HIS A 35 1.47 7.45 -4.01
C HIS A 35 2.78 7.38 -3.24
N GLU A 36 3.74 8.25 -3.54
CA GLU A 36 5.00 8.36 -2.81
C GLU A 36 4.75 8.80 -1.37
N GLU A 37 3.92 9.81 -1.17
CA GLU A 37 3.53 10.29 0.16
C GLU A 37 2.82 9.20 0.96
N LEU A 38 1.86 8.49 0.36
CA LEU A 38 1.20 7.34 0.98
C LEU A 38 2.19 6.24 1.37
N THR A 39 3.18 5.97 0.53
CA THR A 39 4.22 4.97 0.81
C THR A 39 5.08 5.43 1.99
N GLY A 40 5.49 6.69 2.02
CA GLY A 40 6.23 7.29 3.13
C GLY A 40 5.48 7.19 4.46
N LEU A 41 4.20 7.54 4.49
CA LEU A 41 3.38 7.44 5.70
C LEU A 41 3.21 5.99 6.17
N HIS A 42 3.04 5.05 5.23
CA HIS A 42 2.96 3.63 5.56
C HIS A 42 4.25 3.10 6.20
N LEU A 43 5.41 3.54 5.70
CA LEU A 43 6.73 3.19 6.26
C LEU A 43 6.88 3.78 7.66
N ARG A 44 6.68 5.10 7.82
CA ARG A 44 6.77 5.78 9.12
C ARG A 44 5.86 5.15 10.18
N LYS A 45 4.61 4.85 9.81
CA LYS A 45 3.67 4.16 10.71
C LYS A 45 4.19 2.78 11.13
N THR A 46 4.78 2.04 10.19
CA THR A 46 5.32 0.70 10.48
C THR A 46 6.53 0.78 11.42
N GLU A 47 7.41 1.76 11.22
CA GLU A 47 8.58 1.99 12.07
C GLU A 47 8.15 2.39 13.48
N GLN A 48 7.25 3.35 13.61
CA GLN A 48 6.75 3.80 14.91
C GLN A 48 6.04 2.69 15.70
N ILE A 49 5.19 1.88 15.04
CA ILE A 49 4.57 0.72 15.70
C ILE A 49 5.63 -0.30 16.12
N LYS A 50 6.65 -0.53 15.29
CA LYS A 50 7.75 -1.45 15.62
C LYS A 50 8.52 -0.97 16.84
N ASP A 51 8.80 0.33 16.92
CA ASP A 51 9.55 0.91 18.03
C ASP A 51 8.71 0.92 19.31
N CYS A 52 7.41 1.25 19.24
CA CYS A 52 6.47 1.11 20.35
C CYS A 52 6.41 -0.32 20.92
N VAL A 53 6.28 -1.34 20.05
CA VAL A 53 6.26 -2.75 20.49
C VAL A 53 7.59 -3.18 21.13
N LYS A 54 8.71 -2.59 20.72
CA LYS A 54 10.02 -2.88 21.31
C LYS A 54 10.18 -2.24 22.69
N GLU A 55 9.72 -1.00 22.85
CA GLU A 55 9.75 -0.26 24.13
C GLU A 55 8.96 -1.00 25.20
N ASP A 56 7.81 -1.55 24.85
CA ASP A 56 6.90 -2.21 25.80
C ASP A 56 7.01 -3.75 25.79
N LEU A 57 8.06 -4.32 25.20
CA LEU A 57 8.17 -5.77 24.99
C LEU A 57 8.16 -6.56 26.31
N GLU A 58 8.71 -5.99 27.38
CA GLU A 58 8.71 -6.59 28.72
C GLU A 58 7.31 -6.63 29.35
N ASN A 59 6.43 -5.71 28.94
CA ASN A 59 5.04 -5.61 29.36
C ASN A 59 4.10 -6.44 28.47
N ALA A 60 4.64 -7.20 27.51
CA ALA A 60 3.86 -8.02 26.59
C ALA A 60 3.21 -9.21 27.33
N VAL A 61 2.04 -8.98 27.93
CA VAL A 61 1.23 -10.06 28.49
C VAL A 61 0.54 -10.81 27.36
N VAL A 62 0.33 -12.12 27.52
CA VAL A 62 -0.56 -12.90 26.65
C VAL A 62 -2.00 -12.43 26.92
N VAL A 63 -2.42 -11.36 26.24
CA VAL A 63 -3.78 -10.82 26.36
C VAL A 63 -4.73 -11.73 25.59
N GLY A 64 -5.45 -12.56 26.33
CA GLY A 64 -6.45 -13.42 25.76
C GLY A 64 -7.08 -14.39 26.75
N SER A 65 -8.37 -14.68 26.55
CA SER A 65 -9.01 -15.85 27.15
C SER A 65 -8.23 -17.13 26.77
N PRO A 66 -8.31 -18.21 27.56
CA PRO A 66 -7.65 -19.48 27.22
C PRO A 66 -8.01 -19.97 25.81
N GLU A 67 -9.19 -19.61 25.30
CA GLU A 67 -9.64 -19.94 23.95
C GLU A 67 -8.98 -19.09 22.85
N SER A 68 -8.84 -17.77 23.06
CA SER A 68 -8.10 -16.91 22.14
C SER A 68 -6.61 -17.26 22.12
N ASN A 69 -6.04 -17.67 23.26
CA ASN A 69 -4.66 -18.14 23.36
C ASN A 69 -4.43 -19.42 22.56
N LYS A 70 -5.35 -20.39 22.63
CA LYS A 70 -5.32 -21.59 21.78
C LYS A 70 -5.40 -21.23 20.29
N LYS A 71 -6.27 -20.29 19.92
CA LYS A 71 -6.40 -19.80 18.54
C LYS A 71 -5.10 -19.14 18.06
N CYS A 72 -4.51 -18.28 18.87
CA CYS A 72 -3.27 -17.59 18.59
C CYS A 72 -2.08 -18.55 18.44
N ARG A 73 -1.97 -19.55 19.33
CA ARG A 73 -0.97 -20.62 19.23
C ARG A 73 -1.08 -21.39 17.91
N ARG A 74 -2.30 -21.80 17.52
CA ARG A 74 -2.56 -22.46 16.22
C ARG A 74 -2.18 -21.58 15.03
N ILE A 75 -2.45 -20.27 15.10
CA ILE A 75 -2.06 -19.32 14.04
C ILE A 75 -0.53 -19.26 13.94
N PHE A 76 0.16 -19.13 15.07
CA PHE A 76 1.62 -19.05 15.14
C PHE A 76 2.28 -20.31 14.58
N GLU A 77 1.85 -21.50 15.02
CA GLU A 77 2.34 -22.79 14.51
C GLU A 77 2.13 -22.92 13.00
N LYS A 78 0.94 -22.58 12.49
CA LYS A 78 0.66 -22.60 11.05
C LYS A 78 1.56 -21.63 10.28
N VAL A 79 1.87 -20.46 10.83
CA VAL A 79 2.77 -19.51 10.18
C VAL A 79 4.20 -20.04 10.14
N ILE A 80 4.72 -20.53 11.27
CA ILE A 80 6.08 -21.11 11.37
C ILE A 80 6.24 -22.30 10.41
N GLN A 81 5.31 -23.24 10.43
CA GLN A 81 5.37 -24.40 9.54
C GLN A 81 5.39 -23.99 8.07
N ASN A 82 4.62 -22.97 7.69
CA ASN A 82 4.61 -22.48 6.32
C ASN A 82 5.90 -21.74 5.94
N ILE A 83 6.52 -21.00 6.85
CA ILE A 83 7.83 -20.36 6.61
C ILE A 83 8.91 -21.43 6.46
N ALA A 84 8.95 -22.41 7.36
CA ALA A 84 9.90 -23.52 7.32
C ALA A 84 9.74 -24.39 6.05
N ARG A 85 8.51 -24.63 5.60
CA ARG A 85 8.24 -25.37 4.34
C ARG A 85 8.67 -24.61 3.09
N SER A 86 8.51 -23.28 3.06
CA SER A 86 9.05 -22.45 1.98
C SER A 86 10.57 -22.53 1.89
N ASN A 87 11.27 -22.56 3.03
CA ASN A 87 12.73 -22.71 3.08
C ASN A 87 13.22 -24.14 2.79
N LYS A 88 12.40 -25.18 3.03
CA LYS A 88 12.74 -26.57 2.66
C LYS A 88 12.56 -26.85 1.17
N LYS A 89 11.61 -26.21 0.48
CA LYS A 89 11.38 -26.41 -0.97
C LYS A 89 12.46 -25.81 -1.87
N SER A 90 13.36 -24.96 -1.35
CA SER A 90 14.49 -24.41 -2.12
C SER A 90 15.73 -25.32 -2.17
N LYS A 91 15.80 -26.39 -1.35
CA LYS A 91 16.99 -27.27 -1.29
C LYS A 91 16.92 -28.58 -2.07
N LYS A 92 15.76 -28.96 -2.64
CA LYS A 92 15.56 -30.30 -3.27
C LYS A 92 15.11 -30.27 -4.73
N GLY A 93 15.45 -29.21 -5.47
CA GLY A 93 15.09 -29.02 -6.88
C GLY A 93 16.30 -28.71 -7.76
N GLY A 94 17.36 -29.52 -7.67
CA GLY A 94 18.37 -29.56 -8.73
C GLY A 94 17.70 -30.01 -10.04
N LYS A 95 18.04 -29.35 -11.15
CA LYS A 95 17.62 -29.67 -12.53
C LYS A 95 16.20 -29.26 -12.97
N LYS A 96 15.86 -27.98 -12.90
CA LYS A 96 15.02 -27.24 -13.90
C LYS A 96 14.80 -25.77 -13.48
N GLN A 97 15.87 -25.01 -13.26
CA GLN A 97 15.75 -23.54 -13.35
C GLN A 97 15.63 -23.17 -14.83
N ARG A 98 14.44 -23.33 -15.39
CA ARG A 98 14.08 -22.63 -16.63
C ARG A 98 14.34 -21.15 -16.39
N LYS A 99 15.07 -20.48 -17.29
CA LYS A 99 15.30 -19.02 -17.30
C LYS A 99 14.05 -18.29 -16.77
N ILE A 100 14.06 -17.91 -15.50
CA ILE A 100 12.96 -17.14 -14.92
C ILE A 100 13.20 -15.72 -15.42
N THR A 101 12.33 -15.23 -16.29
CA THR A 101 12.39 -13.84 -16.72
C THR A 101 12.23 -12.93 -15.51
N GLN A 102 12.90 -11.77 -15.52
CA GLN A 102 12.83 -10.78 -14.44
C GLN A 102 11.39 -10.49 -14.02
N LYS A 103 10.47 -10.33 -14.99
CA LYS A 103 9.04 -10.14 -14.77
C LYS A 103 8.37 -11.26 -13.95
N LYS A 104 8.78 -12.52 -14.15
CA LYS A 104 8.27 -13.67 -13.36
C LYS A 104 8.81 -13.65 -11.93
N LEU A 105 10.08 -13.26 -11.74
CA LEU A 105 10.69 -13.12 -10.42
C LEU A 105 10.02 -11.98 -9.62
N GLU A 106 9.82 -10.81 -10.24
CA GLU A 106 9.12 -9.68 -9.64
C GLU A 106 7.70 -10.05 -9.21
N THR A 107 6.96 -10.74 -10.08
CA THR A 107 5.61 -11.21 -9.78
C THR A 107 5.60 -12.15 -8.58
N ARG A 108 6.59 -13.06 -8.51
CA ARG A 108 6.75 -13.98 -7.37
C ARG A 108 7.05 -13.22 -6.07
N CYS A 109 8.00 -12.28 -6.10
CA CYS A 109 8.33 -11.44 -4.96
C CYS A 109 7.12 -10.65 -4.45
N ARG A 110 6.33 -10.06 -5.35
CA ARG A 110 5.08 -9.37 -5.00
C ARG A 110 4.07 -10.29 -4.30
N LYS A 111 3.92 -11.55 -4.75
CA LYS A 111 3.03 -12.54 -4.14
C LYS A 111 3.53 -12.98 -2.75
N ASP A 112 4.82 -13.22 -2.62
CA ASP A 112 5.44 -13.63 -1.37
C ASP A 112 5.32 -12.52 -0.32
N ARG A 113 5.60 -11.27 -0.68
CA ARG A 113 5.39 -10.08 0.16
C ARG A 113 3.95 -9.98 0.67
N ARG A 114 2.95 -10.12 -0.22
CA ARG A 114 1.53 -10.10 0.17
C ARG A 114 1.19 -11.21 1.16
N THR A 115 1.72 -12.41 0.93
CA THR A 115 1.49 -13.56 1.80
C THR A 115 2.12 -13.36 3.17
N LEU A 116 3.34 -12.84 3.22
CA LEU A 116 4.04 -12.51 4.46
C LEU A 116 3.25 -11.46 5.24
N HIS A 117 2.85 -10.36 4.60
CA HIS A 117 2.08 -9.31 5.23
C HIS A 117 0.76 -9.83 5.84
N LYS A 118 0.03 -10.68 5.12
CA LYS A 118 -1.18 -11.34 5.66
C LYS A 118 -0.90 -12.19 6.90
N LYS A 119 0.23 -12.90 6.94
CA LYS A 119 0.63 -13.72 8.10
C LYS A 119 1.00 -12.84 9.28
N CYS A 120 1.80 -11.80 9.06
CA CYS A 120 2.18 -10.82 10.08
C CYS A 120 0.95 -10.13 10.67
N SER A 121 -0.03 -9.74 9.84
CA SER A 121 -1.28 -9.14 10.32
C SER A 121 -2.08 -10.07 11.23
N LYS A 122 -2.11 -11.38 10.93
CA LYS A 122 -2.80 -12.38 11.78
C LYS A 122 -2.08 -12.61 13.10
N ILE A 123 -0.74 -12.60 13.09
CA ILE A 123 0.06 -12.71 14.31
C ILE A 123 -0.07 -11.44 15.16
N GLY A 124 -0.05 -10.27 14.54
CA GLY A 124 -0.20 -8.99 15.22
C GLY A 124 -1.53 -8.89 16.00
N ALA A 125 -2.60 -9.50 15.49
CA ALA A 125 -3.88 -9.55 16.21
C ALA A 125 -3.83 -10.37 17.52
N CYS A 126 -2.76 -11.14 17.74
CA CYS A 126 -2.51 -11.91 18.96
C CYS A 126 -1.51 -11.23 19.90
N CYS A 127 -0.99 -10.06 19.53
CA CYS A 127 -0.04 -9.32 20.35
C CYS A 127 -0.80 -8.23 21.10
N SER A 128 -0.75 -8.31 22.42
CA SER A 128 -1.38 -7.37 23.36
C SER A 128 -0.99 -5.91 23.14
N LEU A 129 0.25 -5.69 22.71
CA LEU A 129 0.81 -4.37 22.47
C LEU A 129 0.36 -3.75 21.13
N MET A 130 -0.17 -4.55 20.21
CA MET A 130 -0.45 -4.06 18.86
C MET A 130 -1.58 -3.05 18.81
N GLU A 131 -2.62 -3.18 19.62
CA GLU A 131 -3.73 -2.22 19.67
C GLU A 131 -3.32 -0.90 20.33
N PRO A 132 -2.73 -0.87 21.53
CA PRO A 132 -2.26 0.39 22.13
C PRO A 132 -1.21 1.09 21.27
N CYS A 133 -0.28 0.35 20.64
CA CYS A 133 0.67 0.95 19.70
C CYS A 133 0.02 1.48 18.42
N ARG A 134 -1.13 0.93 17.98
CA ARG A 134 -1.90 1.49 16.85
C ARG A 134 -2.62 2.77 17.25
N GLU A 135 -3.18 2.81 18.44
CA GLU A 135 -3.88 3.98 18.99
C GLU A 135 -2.91 5.14 19.21
N LYS A 136 -1.71 4.89 19.76
CA LYS A 136 -0.64 5.88 19.92
C LYS A 136 -0.28 6.58 18.59
N HIS A 137 -0.45 5.89 17.47
CA HIS A 137 -0.16 6.39 16.12
C HIS A 137 -1.41 6.51 15.25
N ALA A 138 -2.58 6.79 15.85
CA ALA A 138 -3.85 6.96 15.13
C ALA A 138 -3.81 8.13 14.14
N SER A 139 -3.11 9.21 14.45
CA SER A 139 -2.97 10.39 13.57
C SER A 139 -2.37 10.04 12.20
N LEU A 140 -1.36 9.16 12.14
CA LEU A 140 -0.81 8.66 10.88
C LEU A 140 -1.84 7.82 10.10
N THR A 141 -2.71 7.10 10.81
CA THR A 141 -3.81 6.35 10.18
C THR A 141 -4.79 7.29 9.50
N GLU A 142 -5.14 8.38 10.17
CA GLU A 142 -6.02 9.41 9.62
C GLU A 142 -5.41 10.09 8.40
N GLN A 143 -4.14 10.50 8.46
CA GLN A 143 -3.42 11.08 7.30
C GLN A 143 -3.44 10.13 6.09
N ILE A 144 -3.19 8.83 6.31
CA ILE A 144 -3.28 7.81 5.26
C ILE A 144 -4.69 7.73 4.67
N ILE A 145 -5.74 7.80 5.50
CA ILE A 145 -7.14 7.77 5.05
C ILE A 145 -7.45 8.99 4.19
N GLN A 146 -7.03 10.18 4.65
CA GLN A 146 -7.24 11.43 3.93
C GLN A 146 -6.52 11.42 2.57
N LEU A 147 -5.26 11.00 2.50
CA LEU A 147 -4.53 10.89 1.23
C LEU A 147 -5.13 9.84 0.28
N LYS A 148 -5.64 8.72 0.80
CA LYS A 148 -6.39 7.76 -0.03
C LYS A 148 -7.67 8.36 -0.60
N SER A 149 -8.38 9.17 0.17
CA SER A 149 -9.55 9.90 -0.29
C SER A 149 -9.18 10.89 -1.40
N LYS A 150 -8.13 11.70 -1.19
CA LYS A 150 -7.59 12.63 -2.19
C LYS A 150 -7.20 11.90 -3.47
N LEU A 151 -6.47 10.78 -3.37
CA LEU A 151 -6.10 9.95 -4.52
C LEU A 151 -7.33 9.46 -5.30
N LYS A 152 -8.40 9.06 -4.59
CA LYS A 152 -9.65 8.63 -5.22
C LYS A 152 -10.34 9.80 -5.93
N GLN A 153 -10.38 10.98 -5.32
CA GLN A 153 -10.94 12.19 -5.93
C GLN A 153 -10.18 12.59 -7.20
N HIS A 154 -8.85 12.68 -7.14
CA HIS A 154 -8.01 12.99 -8.31
C HIS A 154 -8.21 11.99 -9.44
N ARG A 155 -8.32 10.69 -9.13
CA ARG A 155 -8.62 9.66 -10.15
C ARG A 155 -9.97 9.83 -10.83
N VAL A 156 -10.98 10.32 -10.12
CA VAL A 156 -12.30 10.60 -10.70
C VAL A 156 -12.22 11.86 -11.56
N GLN A 157 -11.62 12.93 -11.05
CA GLN A 157 -11.46 14.21 -11.75
C GLN A 157 -10.67 14.06 -13.06
N CYS A 158 -9.54 13.37 -13.05
CA CYS A 158 -8.76 13.14 -14.28
C CYS A 158 -9.44 12.15 -15.24
N ARG A 159 -10.38 11.30 -14.77
CA ARG A 159 -11.21 10.46 -15.66
C ARG A 159 -12.33 11.25 -16.31
N SER A 160 -12.96 12.18 -15.59
CA SER A 160 -14.00 13.06 -16.13
C SER A 160 -13.45 14.13 -17.07
N ALA A 161 -12.18 14.53 -16.93
CA ALA A 161 -11.53 15.47 -17.84
C ALA A 161 -11.03 14.85 -19.16
N ALA A 162 -11.02 13.51 -19.26
CA ALA A 162 -10.57 12.76 -20.43
C ALA A 162 -11.73 12.28 -21.33
N ASN A 163 -12.99 12.54 -20.93
CA ASN A 163 -14.21 12.26 -21.67
C ASN A 163 -14.87 13.57 -22.10
#